data_AF-A0A3D3ULJ8-F1
#
_entry.id   AF-A0A3D3ULJ8-F1
#
_cell.length_a   1.000
_cell.length_b   1.000
_cell.length_c   1.000
_cell.angle_alpha   90.00
_cell.angle_beta   90.00
_cell.angle_gamma   90.00
#
_symmetry.space_group_name_H-M   'P 1'
#
loop_
_entity.id
_entity.type
_entity.pdbx_description
1 polymer ?
#
loop_
_entity_poly.entity_id
_entity_poly.type
_entity_poly.pdbx_seq_one_letter_code
_entity_poly.pdbx_strand_id
1 'polypeptide(L)' 'MMESLPESAQHQVVEHLRDYVENLQDEIQWDVTFKKTQSQLVAAAQRARQEIAEGHAKPMDYNRL' A
#
# COMPACT_ATOMS: atom_id res chain seq x y z
N MET A 1 8.38 21.96 33.93
CA MET A 1 6.97 21.55 33.73
C MET A 1 6.49 22.30 32.51
N MET A 2 6.55 21.67 31.33
CA MET A 2 5.84 22.26 30.18
C MET A 2 4.36 22.14 30.51
N GLU A 3 3.65 23.26 30.46
CA GLU A 3 2.22 23.32 30.78
C GLU A 3 1.50 22.21 30.01
N SER A 4 0.87 21.31 30.75
CA SER A 4 0.07 20.23 30.17
C SER A 4 -1.05 20.86 29.35
N LEU A 5 -1.10 20.52 28.06
CA LEU A 5 -2.22 20.87 27.19
C LEU A 5 -3.56 20.51 27.89
N PRO A 6 -4.67 21.20 27.61
CA PRO A 6 -5.98 20.75 28.05
C PRO A 6 -6.19 19.27 27.70
N GLU A 7 -6.85 18.51 28.56
CA GLU A 7 -7.02 17.05 28.39
C GLU A 7 -7.63 16.67 27.03
N SER A 8 -8.52 17.51 26.50
CA SER A 8 -9.09 17.37 25.16
C SER A 8 -8.04 17.49 24.06
N ALA A 9 -7.11 18.44 24.18
CA ALA A 9 -6.01 18.60 23.24
C ALA A 9 -4.98 17.47 23.37
N GLN A 10 -4.76 16.94 24.58
CA GLN A 10 -3.92 15.75 24.77
C GLN A 10 -4.51 14.52 24.06
N HIS A 11 -5.82 14.28 24.20
CA HIS A 11 -6.49 13.19 23.49
C HIS A 11 -6.36 13.34 21.96
N GLN A 12 -6.58 14.53 21.42
CA GLN A 12 -6.43 14.79 19.98
C GLN A 12 -5.01 14.48 19.49
N VAL A 13 -3.98 14.90 20.24
CA VAL A 13 -2.59 14.60 19.91
C VAL A 13 -2.32 13.09 19.92
N VAL A 14 -2.84 12.36 20.91
CA VAL A 14 -2.68 10.90 20.99
C VAL A 14 -3.33 10.20 19.81
N GLU A 15 -4.54 10.59 19.43
CA GLU A 15 -5.23 10.03 18.26
C GLU A 15 -4.43 10.28 16.98
N HIS A 16 -4.00 11.53 16.74
CA HIS A 16 -3.21 11.84 15.55
C HIS A 16 -1.87 11.10 15.49
N LEU A 17 -1.22 10.91 16.64
CA LEU A 17 0.01 10.12 16.69
C LEU A 17 -0.24 8.64 16.43
N ARG A 18 -1.38 8.10 16.86
CA ARG A 18 -1.76 6.71 16.55
C ARG A 18 -1.96 6.53 15.05
N ASP A 19 -2.75 7.41 14.43
CA ASP A 19 -3.00 7.38 12.98
C ASP A 19 -1.68 7.55 12.20
N TYR A 20 -0.81 8.45 12.65
CA TYR A 20 0.49 8.65 12.03
C TYR A 20 1.38 7.41 12.12
N VAL A 21 1.41 6.75 13.28
CA VAL A 21 2.16 5.51 13.47
C VAL A 21 1.60 4.36 12.63
N GLU A 22 0.28 4.23 12.50
CA GLU A 22 -0.36 3.23 11.64
C GLU A 22 0.02 3.43 10.17
N ASN A 23 -0.09 4.66 9.67
CA ASN A 23 0.34 5.00 8.31
C ASN A 23 1.83 4.66 8.07
N LEU A 24 2.71 4.95 9.03
CA LEU A 24 4.12 4.59 8.91
C LEU A 24 4.34 3.07 8.86
N GLN A 25 3.58 2.30 9.65
CA GLN A 25 3.68 0.84 9.63
C GLN A 25 3.23 0.27 8.28
N ASP A 26 2.15 0.79 7.72
CA ASP A 26 1.66 0.39 6.39
C ASP A 26 2.67 0.69 5.29
N GLU A 27 3.26 1.89 5.30
CA GLU A 27 4.32 2.27 4.35
C GLU A 27 5.54 1.34 4.47
N ILE A 28 5.99 1.04 5.69
CA ILE A 28 7.09 0.10 5.92
C ILE A 28 6.74 -1.30 5.39
N GLN A 29 5.52 -1.77 5.66
CA GLN A 29 5.06 -3.08 5.21
C GLN A 29 4.99 -3.13 3.69
N TRP A 30 4.48 -2.08 3.04
CA TRP A 30 4.48 -1.94 1.59
C TRP A 30 5.90 -2.03 1.02
N ASP A 31 6.83 -1.25 1.57
CA ASP A 31 8.21 -1.17 1.12
C ASP A 31 8.93 -2.53 1.21
N VAL A 32 8.75 -3.22 2.33
CA VAL A 32 9.32 -4.56 2.56
C VAL A 32 8.70 -5.59 1.62
N THR A 33 7.38 -5.57 1.44
CA THR A 33 6.68 -6.49 0.54
C THR A 33 7.12 -6.27 -0.90
N PHE A 34 7.13 -5.02 -1.34
CA PHE A 34 7.49 -4.67 -2.72
C PHE A 34 8.94 -5.04 -3.02
N LYS A 35 9.89 -4.72 -2.14
CA LYS A 35 11.30 -5.11 -2.32
C LYS A 35 11.48 -6.62 -2.50
N LYS A 36 10.64 -7.43 -1.85
CA LYS A 36 10.67 -8.90 -1.98
C LYS A 36 10.02 -9.40 -3.28
N THR A 37 8.99 -8.72 -3.78
CA THR A 37 8.17 -9.20 -4.91
C THR A 37 8.43 -8.47 -6.23
N GLN A 38 9.22 -7.39 -6.25
CA GLN A 38 9.44 -6.55 -7.43
C GLN A 38 9.88 -7.35 -8.66
N SER A 39 10.83 -8.29 -8.51
CA SER A 39 11.30 -9.10 -9.63
C SER A 39 10.20 -9.99 -10.22
N GLN A 40 9.33 -10.55 -9.36
CA GLN A 40 8.19 -11.36 -9.77
C GLN A 40 7.15 -10.51 -10.49
N LEU A 41 6.89 -9.28 -10.02
CA LEU A 41 6.00 -8.33 -10.68
C LEU A 41 6.51 -7.96 -12.08
N VAL A 42 7.83 -7.72 -12.23
CA VAL A 42 8.45 -7.45 -13.53
C VAL A 42 8.29 -8.66 -14.46
N ALA A 43 8.59 -9.87 -13.98
CA ALA A 43 8.44 -11.09 -14.76
C ALA A 43 6.98 -11.34 -15.18
N ALA A 44 6.03 -11.12 -14.27
CA ALA A 44 4.60 -11.22 -14.57
C ALA A 44 4.16 -10.21 -15.64
N ALA A 45 4.62 -8.96 -15.56
CA ALA A 45 4.30 -7.94 -16.55
C ALA A 45 4.94 -8.23 -17.93
N GLN A 46 6.15 -8.77 -17.97
CA GLN A 46 6.78 -9.23 -19.20
C GLN A 46 6.00 -10.40 -19.82
N ARG A 47 5.63 -11.39 -19.02
CA ARG A 47 4.81 -12.52 -19.46
C ARG A 47 3.46 -12.06 -20.00
N ALA A 48 2.76 -11.17 -19.30
CA ALA A 48 1.49 -10.63 -19.77
C ALA A 48 1.62 -9.93 -21.13
N ARG A 49 2.70 -9.17 -21.35
CA ARG A 49 3.00 -8.56 -22.66
C ARG A 49 3.21 -9.61 -23.75
N GLN A 50 3.92 -10.69 -23.44
CA GLN A 50 4.12 -11.80 -24.37
C GLN A 50 2.79 -12.48 -24.73
N GLU A 51 1.96 -12.79 -23.72
CA GLU A 51 0.65 -13.42 -23.92
C GLU A 51 -0.29 -12.51 -24.74
N ILE A 52 -0.20 -11.18 -24.57
CA ILE A 52 -0.92 -10.23 -25.44
C ILE A 52 -0.41 -10.31 -26.88
N ALA A 53 0.90 -10.32 -27.10
CA ALA A 53 1.49 -10.39 -28.45
C ALA A 53 1.17 -11.72 -29.16
N GLU A 54 1.07 -12.81 -28.41
CA GLU A 54 0.67 -14.14 -28.89
C GLU A 54 -0.85 -14.27 -29.12
N GLY A 55 -1.65 -13.25 -28.75
CA GLY A 55 -3.10 -13.25 -28.92
C GLY A 55 -3.86 -14.05 -27.85
N HIS A 56 -3.21 -14.43 -26.74
CA HIS A 56 -3.83 -15.15 -25.63
C HIS A 56 -4.64 -14.23 -24.69
N ALA A 57 -4.44 -12.91 -24.78
CA ALA A 57 -5.12 -11.95 -23.92
C ALA A 57 -6.60 -11.77 -24.27
N LYS A 58 -7.44 -11.64 -23.24
CA LYS A 58 -8.86 -11.28 -23.36
C LYS A 58 -9.11 -9.96 -22.64
N PRO A 59 -10.00 -9.09 -23.16
CA PRO A 59 -10.45 -7.92 -22.43
C PRO A 59 -11.02 -8.31 -21.06
N MET A 60 -10.73 -7.49 -20.05
CA MET A 60 -11.30 -7.67 -18.71
C MET A 60 -12.81 -7.45 -18.75
N ASP A 61 -13.57 -8.45 -18.29
CA ASP A 61 -15.03 -8.35 -18.21
C ASP A 61 -15.44 -7.81 -16.84
N TYR A 62 -15.79 -6.53 -16.80
CA TYR A 62 -16.17 -5.83 -15.57
C TYR A 62 -17.50 -6.31 -14.97
N ASN A 63 -18.32 -7.07 -15.72
CA ASN A 63 -19.59 -7.60 -15.23
C ASN A 63 -19.43 -8.94 -14.48
N ARG A 64 -18.21 -9.49 -14.45
CA ARG A 64 -17.87 -10.76 -13.79
C ARG A 64 -16.91 -10.60 -12.61
N LEU A 65 -16.72 -9.36 -12.15
CA LEU A 65 -15.89 -9.03 -11.00
C LEU A 65 -16.67 -9.16 -9.69
#